data_AF-A0A836BA13-F1
#
_entry.id   AF-A0A836BA13-F1
#
_cell.length_a   1.000
_cell.length_b   1.000
_cell.length_c   1.000
_cell.angle_alpha   90.00
_cell.angle_beta   90.00
_cell.angle_gamma   90.00
#
_symmetry.space_group_name_H-M   'P 1'
#
loop_
_entity.id
_entity.type
_entity.pdbx_description
1 polymer ?
#
loop_
_entity_poly.entity_id
_entity_poly.type
_entity_poly.pdbx_seq_one_letter_code
_entity_poly.pdbx_strand_id
1 'polypeptide(L)'
;MDGSPQETSEASTSSKPLEAAWKEFGRDNPAGKALFKLYNKDAAKQIGNVYTNKNRALHEKKLATGWSPPPVAEPPKPKMEKPVVAVPKFPKRIDYECSRVQYIPRRRPLEVIRAEIDAEYERMRTAPQPPPSRAMLDDKEKGRLAELMRFRGKVPAVTPEQVAAASKAAPKKSEQQQLEEMFEQIVGEIEERRAFLRDLEAAGRLKLETVHIVRSEIQQRVADLQRVDALLQQYSAGSTAGAAGASPSR
;
A
#
# COMPACT_ATOMS: atom_id res chain seq x y z
N MET A 1 31.12 12.18 -45.41
CA MET A 1 31.20 10.92 -44.63
C MET A 1 29.76 10.52 -44.36
N ASP A 2 29.13 9.98 -45.39
CA ASP A 2 27.72 9.60 -45.44
C ASP A 2 27.51 8.25 -44.77
N GLY A 3 26.62 8.21 -43.77
CA GLY A 3 26.22 6.99 -43.07
C GLY A 3 24.73 6.73 -43.27
N SER A 4 24.39 6.05 -44.36
CA SER A 4 23.04 5.57 -44.64
C SER A 4 22.61 4.51 -43.61
N PRO A 5 21.43 4.63 -42.98
CA PRO A 5 20.88 3.57 -42.16
C PRO A 5 20.27 2.47 -43.04
N GLN A 6 20.75 1.23 -42.86
CA GLN A 6 20.17 0.03 -43.46
C GLN A 6 18.80 -0.27 -42.83
N GLU A 7 17.73 -0.10 -43.59
CA GLU A 7 16.41 -0.63 -43.28
C GLU A 7 16.41 -2.15 -43.50
N THR A 8 16.30 -2.91 -42.41
CA THR A 8 16.07 -4.36 -42.45
C THR A 8 14.58 -4.61 -42.69
N SER A 9 14.18 -4.72 -43.96
CA SER A 9 12.85 -5.14 -44.39
C SER A 9 12.81 -6.66 -44.61
N GLU A 10 12.58 -7.44 -43.56
CA GLU A 10 12.29 -8.88 -43.70
C GLU A 10 11.11 -9.30 -42.82
N ALA A 11 10.32 -10.24 -43.34
CA ALA A 11 9.11 -10.84 -42.78
C ALA A 11 7.78 -10.07 -42.95
N SER A 12 7.29 -9.96 -44.20
CA SER A 12 5.86 -9.75 -44.45
C SER A 12 5.36 -10.59 -45.63
N THR A 13 5.31 -11.92 -45.45
CA THR A 13 4.79 -12.84 -46.50
C THR A 13 3.87 -13.95 -46.00
N SER A 14 3.36 -13.93 -44.76
CA SER A 14 2.45 -15.00 -44.27
C SER A 14 1.06 -14.56 -43.76
N SER A 15 0.62 -13.31 -43.99
CA SER A 15 -0.70 -12.85 -43.49
C SER A 15 -1.89 -13.26 -44.37
N LYS A 16 -1.66 -13.55 -45.65
CA LYS A 16 -2.73 -13.85 -46.63
C LYS A 16 -3.63 -15.06 -46.28
N PRO A 17 -3.12 -16.20 -45.79
CA PRO A 17 -4.01 -17.33 -45.44
C PRO A 17 -4.87 -17.05 -44.20
N LEU A 18 -4.39 -16.20 -43.29
CA LEU A 18 -5.09 -15.88 -42.04
C LEU A 18 -6.24 -14.90 -42.27
N GLU A 19 -6.06 -13.92 -43.17
CA GLU A 19 -7.12 -13.01 -43.60
C GLU A 19 -8.24 -13.73 -44.35
N ALA A 20 -7.91 -14.75 -45.16
CA ALA A 20 -8.89 -15.59 -45.84
C ALA A 20 -9.75 -16.38 -44.85
N ALA A 21 -9.13 -17.00 -43.84
CA ALA A 21 -9.83 -17.70 -42.77
C ALA A 21 -10.73 -16.74 -41.95
N TRP A 22 -10.31 -15.50 -41.71
CA TRP A 22 -11.14 -14.52 -41.00
C TRP A 22 -12.37 -14.08 -41.80
N LYS A 23 -12.25 -14.02 -43.12
CA LYS A 23 -13.37 -13.70 -44.02
C LYS A 23 -14.39 -14.83 -44.08
N GLU A 24 -13.94 -16.07 -44.00
CA GLU A 24 -14.80 -17.26 -44.02
C GLU A 24 -15.54 -17.48 -42.69
N PHE A 25 -14.89 -17.24 -41.54
CA PHE A 25 -15.52 -17.45 -40.23
C PHE A 25 -16.31 -16.24 -39.71
N GLY A 26 -16.14 -15.02 -40.24
CA GLY A 26 -16.94 -13.85 -39.88
C GLY A 26 -16.91 -13.45 -38.39
N ARG A 27 -17.44 -12.28 -38.05
CA ARG A 27 -17.57 -11.84 -36.64
C ARG A 27 -18.79 -12.40 -35.93
N ASP A 28 -19.74 -12.95 -36.70
CA ASP A 28 -21.03 -13.40 -36.16
C ASP A 28 -21.00 -14.88 -35.74
N ASN A 29 -20.06 -15.66 -36.28
CA ASN A 29 -19.87 -17.06 -35.90
C ASN A 29 -19.13 -17.18 -34.54
N PRO A 30 -19.56 -18.06 -33.61
CA PRO A 30 -18.84 -18.32 -32.36
C PRO A 30 -17.36 -18.69 -32.56
N ALA A 31 -17.02 -19.43 -33.62
CA ALA A 31 -15.62 -19.78 -33.93
C ALA A 31 -14.79 -18.54 -34.30
N GLY A 32 -15.35 -17.64 -35.11
CA GLY A 32 -14.72 -16.38 -35.47
C GLY A 32 -14.56 -15.44 -34.27
N LYS A 33 -15.55 -15.37 -33.37
CA LYS A 33 -15.45 -14.62 -32.09
C LYS A 33 -14.34 -15.18 -31.19
N ALA A 34 -14.17 -16.50 -31.13
CA ALA A 34 -13.12 -17.16 -30.34
C ALA A 34 -11.73 -16.86 -30.91
N LEU A 35 -11.55 -16.97 -32.23
CA LEU A 35 -10.31 -16.60 -32.92
C LEU A 35 -9.98 -15.11 -32.76
N PHE A 36 -10.97 -14.22 -32.89
CA PHE A 36 -10.79 -12.79 -32.63
C PHE A 36 -10.37 -12.51 -31.19
N LYS A 37 -10.95 -13.23 -30.21
CA LYS A 37 -10.53 -13.14 -28.80
C LYS A 37 -9.16 -13.76 -28.55
N LEU A 38 -8.69 -14.74 -29.31
CA LEU A 38 -7.36 -15.32 -29.13
C LEU A 38 -6.27 -14.43 -29.71
N TYR A 39 -6.50 -13.89 -30.91
CA TYR A 39 -5.45 -13.22 -31.69
C TYR A 39 -5.55 -11.69 -31.73
N ASN A 40 -6.72 -11.08 -31.49
CA ASN A 40 -6.92 -9.61 -31.54
C ASN A 40 -7.18 -8.96 -30.17
N LYS A 41 -6.96 -9.66 -29.06
CA LYS A 41 -7.17 -9.12 -27.70
C LYS A 41 -6.36 -7.86 -27.43
N ASP A 42 -5.19 -7.73 -28.05
CA ASP A 42 -4.29 -6.60 -27.85
C ASP A 42 -4.32 -5.58 -28.98
N ALA A 43 -4.89 -5.89 -30.14
CA ALA A 43 -5.02 -4.94 -31.25
C ALA A 43 -5.85 -3.71 -30.86
N ALA A 44 -6.98 -3.89 -30.16
CA ALA A 44 -7.80 -2.78 -29.69
C ALA A 44 -7.07 -1.93 -28.62
N LYS A 45 -6.29 -2.58 -27.75
CA LYS A 45 -5.47 -1.89 -26.74
C LYS A 45 -4.33 -1.11 -27.40
N GLN A 46 -3.67 -1.68 -28.40
CA GLN A 46 -2.61 -1.03 -29.15
C GLN A 46 -3.15 0.20 -29.88
N ILE A 47 -4.31 0.11 -30.54
CA ILE A 47 -4.96 1.26 -31.20
C ILE A 47 -5.32 2.34 -30.16
N GLY A 48 -5.88 1.95 -29.01
CA GLY A 48 -6.17 2.87 -27.90
C GLY A 48 -4.92 3.55 -27.35
N ASN A 49 -3.82 2.80 -27.18
CA ASN A 49 -2.54 3.33 -26.70
C ASN A 49 -1.93 4.29 -27.72
N VAL A 50 -1.98 3.97 -29.02
CA VAL A 50 -1.49 4.86 -30.09
C VAL A 50 -2.29 6.16 -30.12
N TYR A 51 -3.62 6.10 -30.01
CA TYR A 51 -4.46 7.30 -29.94
C TYR A 51 -4.14 8.15 -28.71
N THR A 52 -4.01 7.52 -27.54
CA THR A 52 -3.69 8.20 -26.29
C THR A 52 -2.31 8.87 -26.35
N ASN A 53 -1.30 8.20 -26.90
CA ASN A 53 0.04 8.74 -27.07
C ASN A 53 0.08 9.91 -28.07
N LYS A 54 -0.66 9.83 -29.18
CA LYS A 54 -0.79 10.94 -30.14
C LYS A 54 -1.44 12.16 -29.50
N ASN A 55 -2.51 11.96 -28.73
CA ASN A 55 -3.17 13.06 -28.01
C ASN A 55 -2.28 13.66 -26.93
N ARG A 56 -1.51 12.83 -26.22
CA ARG A 56 -0.53 13.29 -25.24
C ARG A 56 0.55 14.16 -25.89
N ALA A 57 1.15 13.68 -26.99
CA ALA A 57 2.15 14.43 -27.73
C ALA A 57 1.61 15.75 -28.29
N LEU A 58 0.36 15.77 -28.78
CA LEU A 58 -0.31 17.00 -29.20
C LEU A 58 -0.51 17.97 -28.04
N HIS A 59 -0.90 17.48 -26.85
CA HIS A 59 -1.04 18.30 -25.65
C HIS A 59 0.31 18.85 -25.17
N GLU A 60 1.35 18.03 -25.15
CA GLU A 60 2.71 18.45 -24.79
C GLU A 60 3.23 19.51 -25.75
N LYS A 61 3.00 19.36 -27.07
CA LYS A 61 3.35 20.39 -28.06
C LYS A 61 2.58 21.70 -27.86
N LYS A 62 1.30 21.63 -27.48
CA LYS A 62 0.49 22.81 -27.12
C LYS A 62 1.03 23.50 -25.88
N LEU A 63 1.37 22.76 -24.83
CA LEU A 63 1.96 23.32 -23.61
C LEU A 63 3.33 23.94 -23.88
N ALA A 64 4.17 23.30 -24.71
CA ALA A 64 5.47 23.81 -25.13
C ALA A 64 5.36 25.11 -25.96
N THR A 65 4.25 25.32 -26.65
CA THR A 65 3.96 26.56 -27.40
C THR A 65 3.29 27.64 -26.53
N GLY A 66 3.23 27.44 -25.21
CA GLY A 66 2.67 28.40 -24.26
C GLY A 66 1.14 28.40 -24.22
N TRP A 67 0.47 27.43 -24.84
CA TRP A 67 -0.98 27.30 -24.75
C TRP A 67 -1.36 26.79 -23.36
N SER A 68 -1.90 27.66 -22.51
CA SER A 68 -2.63 27.25 -21.31
C SER A 68 -4.12 27.09 -21.64
N PRO A 69 -4.78 25.99 -21.25
CA PRO A 69 -6.22 25.90 -21.40
C PRO A 69 -6.87 27.10 -20.69
N PRO A 70 -7.85 27.78 -21.31
CA PRO A 70 -8.53 28.88 -20.66
C PRO A 70 -9.14 28.37 -19.35
N PRO A 71 -9.12 29.15 -18.27
CA PRO A 71 -9.79 28.78 -17.04
C PRO A 71 -11.25 28.47 -17.41
N VAL A 72 -11.71 27.27 -17.04
CA VAL A 72 -13.10 26.87 -17.27
C VAL A 72 -13.96 27.84 -16.49
N ALA A 73 -14.47 28.86 -17.18
CA ALA A 73 -15.43 29.78 -16.61
C ALA A 73 -16.62 28.92 -16.20
N GLU A 74 -16.88 28.83 -14.89
CA GLU A 74 -18.07 28.17 -14.39
C GLU A 74 -19.25 28.80 -15.14
N PRO A 75 -20.08 28.00 -15.85
CA PRO A 75 -21.20 28.55 -16.57
C PRO A 75 -22.04 29.35 -15.57
N PRO A 76 -22.47 30.58 -15.92
CA PRO A 76 -23.21 31.43 -15.00
C PRO A 76 -24.39 30.62 -14.49
N LYS A 77 -24.37 30.31 -13.17
CA LYS A 77 -25.46 29.56 -12.54
C LYS A 77 -26.74 30.28 -12.91
N PRO A 78 -27.67 29.65 -13.66
CA PRO A 78 -28.88 30.31 -14.09
C PRO A 78 -29.56 30.82 -12.81
N LYS A 79 -29.75 32.14 -12.73
CA LYS A 79 -30.50 32.76 -11.64
C LYS A 79 -31.92 32.23 -11.78
N MET A 80 -32.23 31.15 -11.08
CA MET A 80 -33.59 30.63 -11.02
C MET A 80 -34.40 31.72 -10.32
N GLU A 81 -35.15 32.50 -11.10
CA GLU A 81 -36.14 33.41 -10.57
C GLU A 81 -37.14 32.54 -9.82
N LYS A 82 -37.09 32.61 -8.48
CA LYS A 82 -38.02 31.88 -7.64
C LYS A 82 -39.41 32.41 -7.99
N PRO A 83 -40.35 31.58 -8.46
CA PRO A 83 -41.68 32.04 -8.77
C PRO A 83 -42.26 32.71 -7.52
N VAL A 84 -42.60 33.99 -7.64
CA VAL A 84 -43.21 34.75 -6.55
C VAL A 84 -44.67 34.31 -6.46
N VAL A 85 -44.90 33.24 -5.73
CA VAL A 85 -46.25 32.78 -5.42
C VAL A 85 -46.84 33.76 -4.40
N ALA A 86 -48.02 34.31 -4.70
CA ALA A 86 -48.76 35.18 -3.79
C ALA A 86 -49.28 34.34 -2.60
N VAL A 87 -48.45 34.17 -1.58
CA VAL A 87 -48.82 33.46 -0.35
C VAL A 87 -49.49 34.46 0.61
N PRO A 88 -50.64 34.11 1.22
CA PRO A 88 -51.25 34.93 2.27
C PRO A 88 -50.23 35.32 3.35
N LYS A 89 -50.14 36.62 3.65
CA LYS A 89 -49.24 37.14 4.68
C LYS A 89 -49.83 36.81 6.05
N PHE A 90 -49.35 35.73 6.66
CA PHE A 90 -49.70 35.42 8.04
C PHE A 90 -49.06 36.45 9.00
N PRO A 91 -49.75 36.84 10.08
CA PRO A 91 -49.19 37.75 11.07
C PRO A 91 -47.88 37.20 11.61
N LYS A 92 -46.88 38.07 11.80
CA LYS A 92 -45.60 37.71 12.42
C LYS A 92 -45.89 37.06 13.76
N ARG A 93 -45.34 35.85 13.98
CA ARG A 93 -45.52 35.13 15.24
C ARG A 93 -44.97 35.99 16.36
N ILE A 94 -45.68 36.04 17.47
CA ILE A 94 -45.24 36.69 18.70
C ILE A 94 -43.87 36.09 19.05
N ASP A 95 -42.86 36.95 19.20
CA ASP A 95 -41.55 36.54 19.68
C ASP A 95 -41.69 36.23 21.17
N TYR A 96 -41.68 34.95 21.51
CA TYR A 96 -41.61 34.50 22.89
C TYR A 96 -40.15 34.58 23.33
N GLU A 97 -39.87 35.09 24.54
CA GLU A 97 -38.51 35.09 25.13
C GLU A 97 -37.91 33.68 25.19
N CYS A 98 -38.76 32.66 25.29
CA CYS A 98 -38.39 31.26 25.34
C CYS A 98 -38.86 30.52 24.08
N SER A 99 -37.97 29.76 23.44
CA SER A 99 -38.32 28.94 22.28
C SER A 99 -39.46 27.98 22.61
N ARG A 100 -40.54 27.98 21.81
CA ARG A 100 -41.71 27.09 21.96
C ARG A 100 -41.33 25.61 22.04
N VAL A 101 -40.16 25.24 21.51
CA VAL A 101 -39.59 23.88 21.57
C VAL A 101 -39.34 23.43 23.02
N GLN A 102 -39.06 24.35 23.94
CA GLN A 102 -38.83 24.05 25.37
C GLN A 102 -40.11 23.60 26.10
N TYR A 103 -41.29 23.92 25.57
CA TYR A 103 -42.58 23.57 26.18
C TYR A 103 -43.24 22.35 25.57
N ILE A 104 -42.61 21.69 24.58
CA ILE A 104 -43.14 20.46 24.01
C ILE A 104 -42.79 19.31 24.97
N PRO A 105 -43.78 18.67 25.60
CA PRO A 105 -43.53 17.57 26.52
C PRO A 105 -42.70 16.48 25.83
N ARG A 106 -41.71 15.93 26.55
CA ARG A 106 -40.76 14.90 26.07
C ARG A 106 -39.68 15.35 25.09
N ARG A 107 -39.63 16.62 24.67
CA ARG A 107 -38.47 17.13 23.91
C ARG A 107 -37.41 17.68 24.85
N ARG A 108 -36.16 17.24 24.64
CA ARG A 108 -35.00 17.74 25.38
C ARG A 108 -34.50 19.05 24.76
N PRO A 109 -34.07 20.04 25.57
CA PRO A 109 -33.46 21.25 25.03
C PRO A 109 -32.09 20.93 24.41
N LEU A 110 -31.63 21.80 23.50
CA LEU A 110 -30.38 21.61 22.76
C LEU A 110 -29.17 21.43 23.68
N GLU A 111 -29.12 22.19 24.77
CA GLU A 111 -28.03 22.14 25.76
C GLU A 111 -27.91 20.76 26.41
N VAL A 112 -29.05 20.16 26.78
CA VAL A 112 -29.08 18.80 27.35
C VAL A 112 -28.62 17.77 26.33
N ILE A 113 -29.05 17.90 25.07
CA ILE A 113 -28.61 16.99 24.00
C ILE A 113 -27.10 17.09 23.78
N ARG A 114 -26.53 18.30 23.77
CA ARG A 114 -25.09 18.51 23.64
C ARG A 114 -24.32 17.92 24.82
N ALA A 115 -24.76 18.22 26.04
CA ALA A 115 -24.14 17.67 27.24
C ALA A 115 -24.14 16.14 27.27
N GLU A 116 -25.23 15.51 26.80
CA GLU A 116 -25.30 14.04 26.67
C GLU A 116 -24.33 13.50 25.60
N ILE A 117 -24.21 14.16 24.45
CA ILE A 117 -23.26 13.77 23.39
C ILE A 117 -21.82 13.87 23.92
N ASP A 118 -21.48 14.97 24.59
CA ASP A 118 -20.16 15.20 25.14
C ASP A 118 -19.84 14.18 26.26
N ALA A 119 -20.81 13.89 27.12
CA ALA A 119 -20.67 12.88 28.17
C ALA A 119 -20.47 11.46 27.59
N GLU A 120 -21.21 11.09 26.55
CA GLU A 120 -21.03 9.79 25.88
C GLU A 120 -19.67 9.72 25.15
N TYR A 121 -19.22 10.83 24.56
CA TYR A 121 -17.90 10.90 23.94
C TYR A 121 -16.79 10.69 24.97
N GLU A 122 -16.85 11.37 26.12
CA GLU A 122 -15.90 11.16 27.21
C GLU A 122 -15.99 9.74 27.79
N ARG A 123 -17.19 9.14 27.86
CA ARG A 123 -17.35 7.73 28.24
C ARG A 123 -16.64 6.81 27.25
N MET A 124 -16.83 6.98 25.94
CA MET A 124 -16.14 6.15 24.94
C MET A 124 -14.63 6.35 24.92
N ARG A 125 -14.17 7.58 25.20
CA ARG A 125 -12.76 7.94 25.26
C ARG A 125 -12.06 7.31 26.47
N THR A 126 -12.73 7.31 27.63
CA THR A 126 -12.19 6.80 28.89
C THR A 126 -12.46 5.31 29.11
N ALA A 127 -13.51 4.77 28.49
CA ALA A 127 -13.81 3.35 28.58
C ALA A 127 -12.67 2.53 27.96
N PRO A 128 -12.21 1.46 28.65
CA PRO A 128 -11.26 0.53 28.05
C PRO A 128 -11.90 -0.06 26.80
N GLN A 129 -11.22 0.08 25.66
CA GLN A 129 -11.67 -0.53 24.42
C GLN A 129 -11.77 -2.05 24.64
N PRO A 130 -12.88 -2.69 24.22
CA PRO A 130 -13.00 -4.14 24.37
C PRO A 130 -11.81 -4.81 23.65
N PRO A 131 -11.27 -5.90 24.21
CA PRO A 131 -10.18 -6.61 23.56
C PRO A 131 -10.64 -7.05 22.16
N PRO A 132 -9.76 -6.97 21.15
CA PRO A 132 -10.11 -7.37 19.79
C PRO A 132 -10.65 -8.81 19.80
N SER A 133 -11.84 -9.03 19.24
CA SER A 133 -12.52 -10.34 19.29
C SER A 133 -11.84 -11.41 18.44
N ARG A 134 -10.83 -11.04 17.66
CA ARG A 134 -10.06 -11.90 16.78
C ARG A 134 -8.58 -11.64 17.03
N ALA A 135 -7.76 -12.67 16.85
CA ALA A 135 -6.32 -12.53 16.86
C ALA A 135 -5.92 -11.38 15.92
N MET A 136 -4.97 -10.55 16.36
CA MET A 136 -4.43 -9.52 15.48
C MET A 136 -3.89 -10.19 14.23
N LEU A 137 -4.23 -9.63 13.07
CA LEU A 137 -3.88 -10.20 11.78
C LEU A 137 -2.36 -10.12 11.62
N ASP A 138 -1.68 -11.26 11.53
CA ASP A 138 -0.23 -11.31 11.35
C ASP A 138 0.18 -10.62 10.04
N ASP A 139 1.40 -10.09 9.97
CA ASP A 139 1.91 -9.43 8.75
C ASP A 139 1.83 -10.33 7.50
N LYS A 140 1.94 -11.65 7.70
CA LYS A 140 1.76 -12.65 6.65
C LYS A 140 0.33 -12.68 6.12
N GLU A 141 -0.66 -12.68 7.01
CA GLU A 141 -2.07 -12.67 6.63
C GLU A 141 -2.47 -11.34 6.01
N LYS A 142 -1.93 -10.22 6.51
CA LYS A 142 -2.08 -8.90 5.90
C LYS A 142 -1.55 -8.87 4.47
N GLY A 143 -0.38 -9.47 4.24
CA GLY A 143 0.18 -9.67 2.89
C GLY A 143 -0.73 -10.50 2.00
N ARG A 144 -1.22 -11.64 2.50
CA ARG A 144 -2.17 -12.50 1.78
C ARG A 144 -3.46 -11.77 1.40
N LEU A 145 -4.02 -10.97 2.31
CA LEU A 145 -5.24 -10.18 2.06
C LEU A 145 -4.99 -9.05 1.06
N ALA A 146 -3.84 -8.37 1.15
CA ALA A 146 -3.44 -7.37 0.17
C ALA A 146 -3.32 -7.98 -1.24
N GLU A 147 -2.73 -9.17 -1.34
CA GLU A 147 -2.63 -9.90 -2.60
C GLU A 147 -4.00 -10.35 -3.12
N LEU A 148 -4.87 -10.84 -2.23
CA LEU A 148 -6.25 -11.17 -2.57
C LEU A 148 -7.00 -9.95 -3.13
N MET A 149 -6.84 -8.76 -2.52
CA MET A 149 -7.47 -7.53 -3.01
C MET A 149 -6.88 -7.08 -4.34
N ARG A 150 -5.55 -7.13 -4.49
CA ARG A 150 -4.84 -6.80 -5.73
C ARG A 150 -5.36 -7.62 -6.91
N PHE A 151 -5.62 -8.91 -6.69
CA PHE A 151 -6.11 -9.83 -7.72
C PHE A 151 -7.63 -10.05 -7.70
N ARG A 152 -8.40 -9.20 -7.00
CA ARG A 152 -9.87 -9.28 -6.91
C ARG A 152 -10.37 -10.69 -6.58
N GLY A 153 -9.72 -11.36 -5.63
CA GLY A 153 -10.06 -12.70 -5.17
C GLY A 153 -9.49 -13.84 -6.02
N LYS A 154 -8.76 -13.56 -7.11
CA LYS A 154 -8.17 -14.58 -8.00
C LYS A 154 -6.65 -14.51 -7.98
N VAL A 155 -6.03 -14.84 -6.85
CA VAL A 155 -4.57 -14.92 -6.75
C VAL A 155 -4.07 -15.97 -7.75
N PRO A 156 -3.19 -15.62 -8.70
CA PRO A 156 -2.63 -16.59 -9.63
C PRO A 156 -1.98 -17.73 -8.85
N ALA A 157 -2.25 -18.98 -9.24
CA ALA A 157 -1.58 -20.12 -8.64
C ALA A 157 -0.08 -19.99 -8.94
N VAL A 158 0.71 -19.66 -7.90
CA VAL A 158 2.16 -19.57 -8.01
C VAL A 158 2.66 -20.95 -8.42
N THR A 159 3.29 -21.05 -9.58
CA THR A 159 3.84 -22.34 -10.03
C THR A 159 5.02 -22.71 -9.12
N PRO A 160 5.27 -23.99 -8.85
CA PRO A 160 6.41 -24.41 -8.03
C PRO A 160 7.75 -23.91 -8.61
N GLU A 161 7.84 -23.69 -9.93
CA GLU A 161 8.99 -23.04 -10.57
C GLU A 161 9.20 -21.58 -10.14
N GLN A 162 8.12 -20.80 -9.97
CA GLN A 162 8.22 -19.41 -9.51
C GLN A 162 8.68 -19.32 -8.05
N VAL A 163 8.23 -20.25 -7.21
CA VAL A 163 8.70 -20.36 -5.82
C VAL A 163 10.18 -20.75 -5.78
N ALA A 164 10.60 -21.71 -6.63
CA ALA A 164 11.99 -22.12 -6.74
C ALA A 164 12.89 -21.03 -7.34
N ALA A 165 12.39 -20.21 -8.26
CA ALA A 165 13.12 -19.07 -8.80
C ALA A 165 13.29 -17.96 -7.76
N ALA A 166 12.25 -17.69 -6.96
CA ALA A 166 12.30 -16.71 -5.88
C ALA A 166 13.26 -17.14 -4.76
N SER A 167 13.28 -18.43 -4.38
CA SER A 167 14.21 -18.94 -3.37
C SER A 167 15.66 -19.00 -3.85
N LYS A 168 15.89 -19.15 -5.16
CA LYS A 168 17.22 -19.06 -5.77
C LYS A 168 17.74 -17.63 -5.91
N ALA A 169 16.86 -16.64 -5.92
CA ALA A 169 17.22 -15.22 -6.07
C ALA A 169 17.68 -14.56 -4.76
N ALA A 170 17.42 -15.17 -3.60
CA ALA A 170 17.92 -14.66 -2.34
C ALA A 170 19.43 -14.98 -2.22
N PRO A 171 20.31 -13.98 -2.06
CA PRO A 171 21.72 -14.25 -1.80
C PRO A 171 21.83 -15.03 -0.50
N LYS A 172 22.46 -16.20 -0.55
CA LYS A 172 22.76 -16.98 0.66
C LYS A 172 23.75 -16.17 1.49
N LYS A 173 23.27 -15.55 2.57
CA LYS A 173 24.13 -14.85 3.53
C LYS A 173 25.20 -15.82 4.02
N SER A 174 26.46 -15.37 4.04
CA SER A 174 27.52 -16.18 4.64
C SER A 174 27.20 -16.43 6.12
N GLU A 175 27.72 -17.52 6.67
CA GLU A 175 27.50 -17.83 8.09
C GLU A 175 27.99 -16.70 9.00
N GLN A 176 29.11 -16.06 8.64
CA GLN A 176 29.60 -14.86 9.30
C GLN A 176 28.60 -13.70 9.25
N GLN A 177 28.00 -13.42 8.08
CA GLN A 177 26.97 -12.37 7.96
C GLN A 177 25.74 -12.67 8.80
N GLN A 178 25.35 -13.94 8.93
CA GLN A 178 24.22 -14.34 9.78
C GLN A 178 24.54 -14.11 11.27
N LEU A 179 25.77 -14.39 11.69
CA LEU A 179 26.23 -14.13 13.05
C LEU A 179 26.33 -12.62 13.34
N GLU A 180 26.82 -11.82 12.40
CA GLU A 180 26.86 -10.35 12.49
C GLU A 180 25.45 -9.76 12.60
N GLU A 181 24.51 -10.21 11.76
CA GLU A 181 23.10 -9.78 11.83
C GLU A 181 22.46 -10.15 13.17
N MET A 182 22.70 -11.37 13.67
CA MET A 182 22.22 -11.79 14.98
C MET A 182 22.86 -10.97 16.11
N PHE A 183 24.14 -10.59 15.99
CA PHE A 183 24.83 -9.72 16.94
C PHE A 183 24.16 -8.34 16.98
N GLU A 184 23.96 -7.70 15.83
CA GLU A 184 23.29 -6.40 15.73
C GLU A 184 21.87 -6.45 16.29
N GLN A 185 21.12 -7.51 16.00
CA GLN A 185 19.77 -7.72 16.53
C GLN A 185 19.78 -7.78 18.07
N ILE A 186 20.70 -8.54 18.68
CA ILE A 186 20.78 -8.66 20.14
C ILE A 186 21.18 -7.31 20.78
N VAL A 187 22.08 -6.56 20.15
CA VAL A 187 22.45 -5.20 20.62
C VAL A 187 21.23 -4.28 20.59
N GLY A 188 20.48 -4.27 19.48
CA GLY A 188 19.24 -3.48 19.36
C GLY A 188 18.22 -3.85 20.44
N GLU A 189 18.02 -5.14 20.67
CA GLU A 189 17.13 -5.65 21.73
C GLU A 189 17.54 -5.22 23.15
N ILE A 190 18.85 -5.08 23.43
CA ILE A 190 19.36 -4.58 24.71
C ILE A 190 19.09 -3.07 24.82
N GLU A 191 19.33 -2.31 23.76
CA GLU A 191 19.11 -0.87 23.72
C GLU A 191 17.63 -0.51 23.87
N GLU A 192 16.73 -1.24 23.19
CA GLU A 192 15.28 -1.10 23.30
C GLU A 192 14.81 -1.32 24.75
N ARG A 193 15.31 -2.37 25.42
CA ARG A 193 14.97 -2.64 26.84
C ARG A 193 15.51 -1.57 27.78
N ARG A 194 16.70 -1.04 27.53
CA ARG A 194 17.26 0.10 28.29
C ARG A 194 16.45 1.37 28.06
N ALA A 195 16.02 1.64 26.83
CA ALA A 195 15.16 2.76 26.50
C ALA A 195 13.80 2.63 27.18
N PHE A 196 13.19 1.44 27.14
CA PHE A 196 11.93 1.14 27.82
C PHE A 196 11.97 1.47 29.32
N LEU A 197 13.06 1.11 30.02
CA LEU A 197 13.22 1.48 31.43
C LEU A 197 13.32 2.99 31.63
N ARG A 198 14.07 3.70 30.78
CA ARG A 198 14.17 5.16 30.82
C ARG A 198 12.82 5.84 30.59
N ASP A 199 12.03 5.35 29.65
CA ASP A 199 10.72 5.89 29.33
C ASP A 199 9.72 5.68 30.47
N LEU A 200 9.75 4.50 31.10
CA LEU A 200 8.92 4.22 32.28
C LEU A 200 9.31 5.07 33.50
N GLU A 201 10.60 5.31 33.68
CA GLU A 201 11.14 6.19 34.72
C GLU A 201 10.69 7.63 34.48
N ALA A 202 10.85 8.15 33.26
CA ALA A 202 10.42 9.49 32.87
C ALA A 202 8.90 9.69 33.03
N ALA A 203 8.10 8.65 32.79
CA ALA A 203 6.66 8.67 32.99
C ALA A 203 6.23 8.55 34.48
N GLY A 204 7.16 8.32 35.41
CA GLY A 204 6.85 8.08 36.83
C GLY A 204 6.07 6.78 37.08
N ARG A 205 6.10 5.83 36.13
CA ARG A 205 5.38 4.55 36.18
C ARG A 205 6.29 3.36 36.46
N LEU A 206 7.53 3.62 36.86
CA LEU A 206 8.52 2.58 37.10
C LEU A 206 8.19 1.79 38.37
N LYS A 207 7.84 0.51 38.21
CA LYS A 207 7.65 -0.43 39.30
C LYS A 207 8.93 -1.26 39.51
N LEU A 208 9.28 -1.54 40.76
CA LEU A 208 10.48 -2.30 41.11
C LEU A 208 10.48 -3.71 40.49
N GLU A 209 9.33 -4.37 40.48
CA GLU A 209 9.15 -5.69 39.85
C GLU A 209 9.48 -5.65 38.35
N THR A 210 8.97 -4.64 37.64
CA THR A 210 9.25 -4.45 36.20
C THR A 210 10.74 -4.21 35.96
N VAL A 211 11.40 -3.44 36.83
CA VAL A 211 12.86 -3.23 36.74
C VAL A 211 13.62 -4.54 36.87
N HIS A 212 13.26 -5.40 37.82
CA HIS A 212 13.93 -6.68 38.00
C HIS A 212 13.73 -7.62 36.80
N ILE A 213 12.51 -7.69 36.28
CA ILE A 213 12.20 -8.51 35.10
C ILE A 213 13.03 -8.04 33.91
N VAL A 214 12.97 -6.76 33.55
CA VAL A 214 13.69 -6.22 32.38
C VAL A 214 15.20 -6.33 32.57
N ARG A 215 15.73 -6.16 33.78
CA ARG A 215 17.16 -6.38 34.07
C ARG A 215 17.58 -7.82 33.84
N SER A 216 16.77 -8.80 34.24
CA SER A 216 17.06 -10.21 33.99
C SER A 216 17.06 -10.53 32.48
N GLU A 217 16.14 -9.95 31.71
CA GLU A 217 16.13 -10.07 30.25
C GLU A 217 17.39 -9.44 29.62
N ILE A 218 17.79 -8.25 30.06
CA ILE A 218 19.04 -7.61 29.60
C ILE A 218 20.24 -8.52 29.89
N GLN A 219 20.32 -9.11 31.09
CA GLN A 219 21.41 -10.02 31.44
C GLN A 219 21.43 -11.27 30.55
N GLN A 220 20.26 -11.86 30.27
CA GLN A 220 20.14 -12.99 29.36
C GLN A 220 20.62 -12.62 27.96
N ARG A 221 20.22 -11.46 27.43
CA ARG A 221 20.67 -10.98 26.12
C ARG A 221 22.16 -10.66 26.06
N VAL A 222 22.74 -10.12 27.13
CA VAL A 222 24.19 -9.92 27.21
C VAL A 222 24.93 -11.25 27.19
N ALA A 223 24.42 -12.29 27.87
CA ALA A 223 25.02 -13.61 27.81
C ALA A 223 24.92 -14.23 26.40
N ASP A 224 23.79 -14.06 25.72
CA ASP A 224 23.64 -14.48 24.32
C ASP A 224 24.62 -13.72 23.40
N LEU A 225 24.75 -12.40 23.57
CA LEU A 225 25.68 -11.56 22.82
C LEU A 225 27.13 -12.05 22.95
N GLN A 226 27.56 -12.39 24.17
CA GLN A 226 28.90 -12.94 24.43
C GLN A 226 29.13 -14.27 23.71
N ARG A 227 28.11 -15.14 23.60
CA ARG A 227 28.23 -16.39 22.85
C ARG A 227 28.38 -16.13 21.35
N VAL A 228 27.61 -15.20 20.80
CA VAL A 228 27.69 -14.83 19.37
C VAL A 228 29.04 -14.19 19.05
N ASP A 229 29.54 -13.30 19.91
CA ASP A 229 30.86 -12.68 19.78
C ASP A 229 31.98 -13.73 19.79
N ALA A 230 31.92 -14.70 20.71
CA ALA A 230 32.88 -15.80 20.74
C ALA A 230 32.87 -16.64 19.46
N LEU A 231 31.69 -16.89 18.87
CA LEU A 231 31.58 -17.58 17.57
C LEU A 231 32.18 -16.73 16.44
N LEU A 232 31.88 -15.43 16.38
CA LEU A 232 32.46 -14.53 15.38
C LEU A 232 33.98 -14.51 15.44
N GLN A 233 34.55 -14.45 16.65
CA GLN A 233 36.00 -14.52 16.85
C GLN A 233 36.57 -15.84 16.32
N GLN A 234 35.92 -16.97 16.58
CA GLN A 234 36.34 -18.28 16.05
C GLN A 234 36.33 -18.32 14.51
N TYR A 235 35.28 -17.76 13.87
CA TYR A 235 35.20 -17.69 12.40
C TYR A 235 36.28 -16.79 11.81
N SER A 236 36.54 -15.63 12.42
CA SER A 236 37.58 -14.71 11.97
C SER A 236 38.98 -15.35 12.05
N ALA A 237 39.28 -16.06 13.15
CA ALA A 237 40.55 -16.76 13.33
C ALA A 237 40.68 -17.97 12.38
N GLY A 238 39.63 -18.78 12.23
CA GLY A 238 39.63 -19.96 11.34
C GLY A 238 39.75 -19.61 9.86
N SER A 239 39.16 -18.49 9.42
CA SER A 239 39.28 -18.00 8.05
C SER A 239 40.74 -17.65 7.68
N THR A 240 41.48 -17.04 8.61
CA THR A 240 42.89 -16.66 8.37
C THR A 240 43.84 -17.87 8.30
N ALA A 241 43.55 -18.94 9.03
CA ALA A 241 44.38 -20.15 9.03
C ALA A 241 44.24 -20.99 7.74
N GLY A 242 43.07 -20.95 7.08
CA GLY A 242 42.83 -21.69 5.83
C GLY A 242 43.53 -21.10 4.59
N ALA A 243 43.85 -19.80 4.60
CA ALA A 243 44.48 -19.13 3.46
C ALA A 243 46.00 -19.35 3.35
N ALA A 244 46.68 -19.71 4.45
CA ALA A 244 48.14 -19.86 4.48
C ALA A 244 48.65 -21.24 4.00
N GLY A 245 47.77 -22.20 3.73
CA GLY A 245 48.14 -23.58 3.34
C GLY A 245 48.24 -23.85 1.85
N ALA A 246 47.84 -22.91 0.98
CA ALA A 246 47.90 -23.08 -0.47
C ALA A 246 49.28 -22.68 -1.02
N SER A 247 50.32 -23.47 -0.70
CA SER A 247 51.62 -23.36 -1.37
C SER A 247 51.46 -23.79 -2.84
N PRO A 248 51.81 -22.92 -3.81
CA PRO A 248 51.82 -23.32 -5.22
C PRO A 248 52.98 -24.28 -5.45
N SER A 249 52.70 -25.57 -5.55
CA SER A 249 53.65 -26.55 -6.09
C SER A 249 53.93 -26.19 -7.55
N ARG A 250 55.15 -25.69 -7.78
CA ARG A 250 55.74 -25.44 -9.09
C ARG A 250 56.25 -26.74 -9.72
#